data_AF-C7XAK3-F1
#
_entry.id   AF-C7XAK3-F1
#
_cell.length_a   1.000
_cell.length_b   1.000
_cell.length_c   1.000
_cell.angle_alpha   90.00
_cell.angle_beta   90.00
_cell.angle_gamma   90.00
#
_symmetry.space_group_name_H-M   'P 1'
#
loop_
_entity.id
_entity.type
_entity.pdbx_description
1 polymer ?
#
loop_
_entity_poly.entity_id
_entity_poly.type
_entity_poly.pdbx_seq_one_letter_code
_entity_poly.pdbx_strand_id
1 'polypeptide(L)'
;MNTDLIYGIDDRPPLKETLFAAIQHLLAIFVAIITPPLIIAGALKLDLETTGFLVSMALFASGVSTFVQCRKLGPVGAGLLCIQGTSFSFIGPIITAGLAGGLPLIFGVCIAASPVEMIVSRTFKYLRSVITPLVSGIVVLLIGLSLIKVGVVACGGGYTAMDNGTFGSLRNIGVAVCVLLSVL
;
A
#
# COMPACT_ATOMS: atom_id res chain seq x y z
N MET A 1 8.68 -30.53 13.19
CA MET A 1 7.52 -29.82 12.62
C MET A 1 7.74 -29.80 11.12
N ASN A 2 7.13 -30.72 10.38
CA ASN A 2 7.20 -30.69 8.92
C ASN A 2 6.26 -29.58 8.47
N THR A 3 6.80 -28.43 8.11
CA THR A 3 6.04 -27.35 7.48
C THR A 3 5.68 -27.80 6.05
N ASP A 4 4.40 -27.80 5.70
CA ASP A 4 3.85 -28.05 4.35
C ASP A 4 4.23 -26.93 3.34
N LEU A 5 5.41 -26.34 3.48
CA LEU A 5 5.91 -25.28 2.60
C LEU A 5 6.58 -25.91 1.40
N ILE A 6 6.07 -25.61 0.20
CA ILE A 6 6.70 -26.00 -1.07
C ILE A 6 8.09 -25.34 -1.20
N TYR A 7 8.25 -24.12 -0.68
CA TYR A 7 9.52 -23.39 -0.59
C TYR A 7 9.67 -22.70 0.77
N GLY A 8 10.84 -22.86 1.39
CA GLY A 8 11.28 -22.10 2.55
C GLY A 8 11.73 -20.67 2.20
N ILE A 9 11.96 -19.85 3.23
CA ILE A 9 12.32 -18.43 3.07
C ILE A 9 13.66 -18.24 2.32
N ASP A 10 14.62 -19.12 2.57
CA ASP A 10 15.96 -19.06 1.99
C ASP A 10 16.13 -19.91 0.72
N ASP A 11 15.06 -20.58 0.29
CA ASP A 11 15.08 -21.42 -0.90
C ASP A 11 15.21 -20.58 -2.17
N ARG A 12 15.81 -21.17 -3.21
CA ARG A 12 15.97 -20.56 -4.52
C ARG A 12 15.24 -21.39 -5.56
N PRO A 13 13.93 -21.13 -5.77
CA PRO A 13 13.14 -21.83 -6.78
C PRO A 13 13.71 -21.63 -8.19
N PRO A 14 13.33 -22.47 -9.17
CA PRO A 14 13.67 -22.25 -10.57
C PRO A 14 13.27 -20.84 -11.03
N LEU A 15 14.06 -20.25 -11.93
CA LEU A 15 13.85 -18.88 -12.39
C LEU A 15 12.45 -18.62 -12.95
N LYS A 16 11.84 -19.62 -13.60
CA LYS A 16 10.48 -19.52 -14.15
C LYS A 16 9.44 -19.29 -13.07
N GLU A 17 9.50 -20.08 -12.00
CA GLU A 17 8.56 -20.00 -10.88
C GLU A 17 8.79 -18.72 -10.06
N THR A 18 10.07 -18.36 -9.85
CA THR A 18 10.45 -17.11 -9.18
C THR A 18 9.92 -15.89 -9.95
N LEU A 19 10.10 -15.87 -11.27
CA LEU A 19 9.64 -14.76 -12.11
C LEU A 19 8.11 -14.69 -12.14
N PHE A 20 7.43 -15.84 -12.26
CA PHE A 20 5.98 -15.91 -12.21
C PHE A 20 5.43 -15.38 -10.88
N ALA A 21 5.97 -15.85 -9.76
CA ALA A 21 5.59 -15.38 -8.43
C ALA A 21 5.89 -13.89 -8.23
N ALA A 22 7.04 -13.40 -8.71
CA ALA A 22 7.41 -11.99 -8.64
C ALA A 22 6.43 -11.09 -9.43
N ILE A 23 6.02 -11.52 -10.63
CA ILE A 23 5.01 -10.81 -11.43
C ILE A 23 3.66 -10.82 -10.71
N GLN A 24 3.22 -11.98 -10.21
CA GLN A 24 1.95 -12.08 -9.48
C GLN A 24 1.94 -11.17 -8.26
N HIS A 25 3.02 -11.15 -7.48
CA HIS A 25 3.16 -10.24 -6.35
C HIS A 25 3.13 -8.78 -6.78
N LEU A 26 3.87 -8.40 -7.82
CA LEU A 26 3.86 -7.04 -8.35
C LEU A 26 2.44 -6.61 -8.73
N LEU A 27 1.71 -7.46 -9.47
CA LEU A 27 0.34 -7.19 -9.88
C LEU A 27 -0.61 -7.07 -8.68
N ALA A 28 -0.45 -7.92 -7.68
CA ALA A 28 -1.29 -7.91 -6.47
C ALA A 28 -1.14 -6.61 -5.66
N ILE A 29 0.09 -6.08 -5.55
CA ILE A 29 0.37 -4.89 -4.72
C ILE A 29 0.28 -3.58 -5.50
N PHE A 30 0.31 -3.63 -6.83
CA PHE A 30 0.37 -2.46 -7.69
C PHE A 30 -0.73 -1.45 -7.37
N VAL A 31 -1.99 -1.91 -7.34
CA VAL A 31 -3.15 -1.06 -7.04
C VAL A 31 -3.04 -0.45 -5.65
N ALA A 32 -2.61 -1.24 -4.66
CA ALA A 32 -2.48 -0.77 -3.29
C ALA A 32 -1.43 0.34 -3.15
N ILE A 33 -0.35 0.32 -3.94
CA ILE A 33 0.72 1.33 -3.91
C ILE A 33 0.31 2.61 -4.65
N ILE A 34 -0.35 2.50 -5.82
CA ILE A 34 -0.71 3.68 -6.62
C ILE A 34 -1.95 4.41 -6.09
N THR A 35 -2.82 3.73 -5.34
CA THR A 35 -4.10 4.32 -4.93
C THR A 35 -3.92 5.50 -3.96
N PRO A 36 -3.11 5.42 -2.89
CA PRO A 36 -2.89 6.55 -1.99
C PRO A 36 -2.39 7.84 -2.67
N PRO A 37 -1.33 7.83 -3.51
CA PRO A 37 -0.90 9.07 -4.19
C PRO A 37 -1.97 9.61 -5.14
N LEU A 38 -2.78 8.76 -5.79
CA LEU A 38 -3.91 9.21 -6.62
C LEU A 38 -5.01 9.88 -5.79
N ILE A 39 -5.35 9.32 -4.62
CA ILE A 39 -6.33 9.92 -3.71
C ILE A 39 -5.84 11.29 -3.21
N ILE A 40 -4.56 11.37 -2.80
CA ILE A 40 -3.95 12.61 -2.32
C ILE A 40 -3.92 13.65 -3.44
N ALA A 41 -3.46 13.28 -4.64
CA ALA A 41 -3.39 14.17 -5.79
C ALA A 41 -4.78 14.69 -6.20
N GLY A 42 -5.80 13.83 -6.22
CA GLY A 42 -7.18 14.22 -6.49
C GLY A 42 -7.74 15.18 -5.44
N ALA A 43 -7.46 14.93 -4.15
CA ALA A 43 -7.88 15.82 -3.06
C ALA A 43 -7.21 17.20 -3.12
N LEU A 44 -5.94 17.25 -3.54
CA LEU A 44 -5.18 18.49 -3.70
C LEU A 44 -5.34 19.14 -5.07
N LYS A 45 -6.12 18.53 -5.98
CA LYS A 45 -6.32 18.97 -7.36
C LYS A 45 -5.01 19.21 -8.12
N LEU A 46 -4.05 18.30 -7.95
CA LEU A 46 -2.77 18.37 -8.66
C LEU A 46 -2.97 18.09 -10.16
N ASP A 47 -2.08 18.63 -10.97
CA ASP A 47 -2.03 18.34 -12.39
C ASP A 47 -1.57 16.89 -12.67
N LEU A 48 -1.79 16.42 -13.89
CA LEU A 48 -1.49 15.04 -14.29
C LEU A 48 0.01 14.72 -14.27
N GLU A 49 0.88 15.70 -14.55
CA GLU A 49 2.33 15.51 -14.54
C GLU A 49 2.82 15.26 -13.11
N THR A 50 2.43 16.13 -12.18
CA THR A 50 2.75 15.98 -10.76
C THR A 50 2.14 14.69 -10.17
N THR A 51 0.92 14.35 -10.57
CA THR A 51 0.27 13.10 -10.16
C THR A 51 1.06 11.87 -10.63
N GLY A 52 1.46 11.84 -11.90
CA GLY A 52 2.29 10.76 -12.46
C GLY A 52 3.66 10.67 -11.77
N PHE A 53 4.24 11.81 -11.41
CA PHE A 53 5.49 11.86 -10.65
C PHE A 53 5.33 11.25 -9.25
N LEU A 54 4.27 11.60 -8.51
CA LEU A 54 3.99 11.02 -7.18
C LEU A 54 3.79 9.50 -7.24
N VAL A 55 3.06 9.00 -8.25
CA VAL A 55 2.86 7.56 -8.45
C VAL A 55 4.19 6.85 -8.71
N SER A 56 5.02 7.41 -9.59
CA SER A 56 6.34 6.84 -9.92
C SER A 56 7.26 6.83 -8.70
N MET A 57 7.27 7.92 -7.93
CA MET A 57 8.05 8.04 -6.69
C MET A 57 7.57 7.03 -5.64
N ALA A 58 6.27 6.82 -5.49
CA ALA A 58 5.71 5.84 -4.55
C ALA A 58 6.11 4.40 -4.92
N LEU A 59 6.02 4.03 -6.21
CA LEU A 59 6.45 2.71 -6.69
C LEU A 59 7.95 2.49 -6.48
N PHE A 60 8.77 3.50 -6.77
CA PHE A 60 10.21 3.42 -6.56
C PHE A 60 10.57 3.26 -5.08
N ALA A 61 10.03 4.13 -4.22
CA ALA A 61 10.27 4.08 -2.77
C ALA A 61 9.78 2.76 -2.15
N SER A 62 8.63 2.25 -2.59
CA SER A 62 8.10 0.94 -2.20
C SER A 62 9.07 -0.20 -2.56
N GLY A 63 9.59 -0.22 -3.79
CA GLY A 63 10.56 -1.22 -4.24
C GLY A 63 11.85 -1.19 -3.42
N VAL A 64 12.42 0.00 -3.22
CA VAL A 64 13.64 0.19 -2.41
C VAL A 64 13.40 -0.25 -0.96
N SER A 65 12.31 0.18 -0.35
CA SER A 65 11.99 -0.14 1.05
C SER A 65 11.71 -1.64 1.24
N THR A 66 10.99 -2.26 0.31
CA THR A 66 10.77 -3.71 0.30
C THR A 66 12.09 -4.46 0.18
N PHE A 67 12.99 -4.02 -0.69
CA PHE A 67 14.31 -4.62 -0.84
C PHE A 67 15.13 -4.55 0.46
N VAL A 68 15.14 -3.39 1.13
CA VAL A 68 15.80 -3.20 2.44
C VAL A 68 15.23 -4.15 3.49
N GLN A 69 13.91 -4.31 3.52
CA GLN A 69 13.23 -5.20 4.47
C GLN A 69 13.55 -6.69 4.22
N CYS A 70 13.66 -7.09 2.96
CA CYS A 70 14.01 -8.46 2.56
C CYS A 70 15.48 -8.78 2.82
N ARG A 71 16.41 -7.89 2.44
CA ARG A 71 17.86 -8.16 2.49
C ARG A 71 18.51 -7.92 3.84
N LYS A 72 17.82 -7.25 4.76
CA LYS A 72 18.31 -6.90 6.11
C LYS A 72 19.69 -6.22 6.08
N LEU A 73 19.69 -4.91 5.95
CA LEU A 73 20.89 -4.09 6.03
C LEU A 73 21.27 -3.85 7.50
N GLY A 74 22.05 -4.77 8.07
CA GLY A 74 22.52 -4.69 9.46
C GLY A 74 21.37 -4.84 10.47
N PRO A 75 21.14 -3.87 11.38
CA PRO A 75 20.03 -3.91 12.34
C PRO A 75 18.68 -3.50 11.74
N VAL A 76 18.64 -3.08 10.46
CA VAL A 76 17.43 -2.63 9.77
C VAL A 76 16.98 -3.70 8.79
N GLY A 77 15.70 -4.06 8.82
CA GLY A 77 15.14 -5.11 7.99
C GLY A 77 14.64 -6.33 8.77
N ALA A 78 13.54 -6.91 8.30
CA ALA A 78 12.97 -8.13 8.90
C ALA A 78 13.70 -9.41 8.44
N GLY A 79 14.35 -9.40 7.27
CA GLY A 79 14.87 -10.62 6.64
C GLY A 79 13.76 -11.50 6.05
N LEU A 80 12.58 -10.91 5.83
CA LEU A 80 11.39 -11.56 5.31
C LEU A 80 10.83 -10.72 4.16
N LEU A 81 10.00 -11.34 3.32
CA LEU A 81 9.26 -10.66 2.27
C LEU A 81 8.16 -9.76 2.86
N CYS A 82 8.59 -8.63 3.41
CA CYS A 82 7.72 -7.61 3.99
C CYS A 82 7.56 -6.46 3.02
N ILE A 83 6.57 -6.60 2.12
CA ILE A 83 6.26 -5.59 1.12
C ILE A 83 5.91 -4.27 1.80
N GLN A 84 6.56 -3.20 1.38
CA GLN A 84 6.37 -1.86 1.91
C GLN A 84 5.53 -1.05 0.95
N GLY A 85 4.49 -0.41 1.47
CA GLY A 85 3.59 0.45 0.71
C GLY A 85 3.08 1.59 1.58
N THR A 86 2.39 2.55 0.96
CA THR A 86 1.80 3.67 1.69
C THR A 86 0.63 3.18 2.53
N SER A 87 0.67 3.43 3.84
CA SER A 87 -0.41 3.07 4.74
C SER A 87 -1.63 3.98 4.55
N PHE A 88 -2.78 3.37 4.32
CA PHE A 88 -4.05 4.08 4.11
C PHE A 88 -4.51 4.86 5.35
N SER A 89 -4.04 4.49 6.54
CA SER A 89 -4.35 5.19 7.80
C SER A 89 -3.87 6.64 7.81
N PHE A 90 -2.87 7.00 7.00
CA PHE A 90 -2.31 8.34 6.96
C PHE A 90 -2.90 9.24 5.86
N ILE A 91 -3.81 8.74 5.02
CA ILE A 91 -4.38 9.53 3.91
C ILE A 91 -5.06 10.80 4.43
N GLY A 92 -5.90 10.69 5.47
CA GLY A 92 -6.60 11.84 6.05
C GLY A 92 -5.65 12.94 6.54
N PRO A 93 -4.72 12.63 7.46
CA PRO A 93 -3.72 13.59 7.93
C PRO A 93 -2.85 14.18 6.81
N ILE A 94 -2.44 13.37 5.82
CA ILE A 94 -1.63 13.86 4.68
C ILE A 94 -2.41 14.83 3.81
N ILE A 95 -3.69 14.56 3.53
CA ILE A 95 -4.54 15.50 2.79
C ILE A 95 -4.67 16.81 3.56
N THR A 96 -4.91 16.76 4.87
CA THR A 96 -5.00 17.95 5.72
C THR A 96 -3.69 18.77 5.67
N ALA A 97 -2.53 18.11 5.77
CA ALA A 97 -1.24 18.79 5.63
C ALA A 97 -1.06 19.39 4.22
N GLY A 98 -1.44 18.66 3.17
CA GLY A 98 -1.38 19.16 1.80
C GLY A 98 -2.28 20.36 1.54
N LEU A 99 -3.47 20.39 2.12
CA LEU A 99 -4.38 21.54 2.01
C LEU A 99 -3.84 22.76 2.76
N ALA A 100 -3.06 22.56 3.83
CA ALA A 100 -2.47 23.64 4.61
C ALA A 100 -1.18 24.22 3.99
N GLY A 101 -0.34 23.40 3.37
CA GLY A 101 1.00 23.83 2.91
C GLY A 101 1.54 23.10 1.68
N GLY A 102 0.68 22.42 0.93
CA GLY A 102 1.03 21.73 -0.30
C GLY A 102 1.93 20.52 -0.12
N LEU A 103 2.50 20.06 -1.24
CA LEU A 103 3.45 18.95 -1.28
C LEU A 103 4.70 19.16 -0.41
N PRO A 104 5.31 20.36 -0.34
CA PRO A 104 6.47 20.58 0.52
C PRO A 104 6.17 20.30 2.00
N LEU A 105 4.98 20.68 2.48
CA LEU A 105 4.59 20.41 3.87
C LEU A 105 4.35 18.91 4.10
N ILE A 106 3.74 18.21 3.13
CA ILE A 106 3.58 16.75 3.20
C ILE A 106 4.94 16.07 3.34
N PHE A 107 5.89 16.38 2.46
CA PHE A 107 7.22 15.78 2.50
C PHE A 107 7.98 16.15 3.77
N GLY A 108 7.90 17.41 4.20
CA GLY A 108 8.53 17.88 5.44
C GLY A 108 7.99 17.15 6.68
N VAL A 109 6.66 17.00 6.79
CA VAL A 109 6.03 16.28 7.90
C VAL A 109 6.39 14.78 7.86
N CYS A 110 6.38 14.14 6.69
CA CYS A 110 6.78 12.73 6.57
C CYS A 110 8.24 12.51 6.98
N ILE A 111 9.16 13.37 6.53
CA ILE A 111 10.56 13.30 6.92
C ILE A 111 10.72 13.53 8.42
N ALA A 112 10.02 14.51 8.99
CA ALA A 112 10.09 14.82 10.43
C ALA A 112 9.45 13.74 11.31
N ALA A 113 8.39 13.07 10.84
CA ALA A 113 7.69 12.03 11.58
C ALA A 113 8.41 10.66 11.53
N SER A 114 9.13 10.37 10.45
CA SER A 114 9.76 9.06 10.26
C SER A 114 10.72 8.64 11.40
N PRO A 115 11.58 9.50 12.00
CA PRO A 115 12.43 9.11 13.12
C PRO A 115 11.62 8.79 14.38
N VAL A 116 10.46 9.42 14.56
CA VAL A 116 9.56 9.15 15.69
C VAL A 116 9.08 7.70 15.62
N GLU A 117 8.63 7.24 14.45
CA GLU A 117 8.25 5.84 14.26
C GLU A 117 9.44 4.88 14.44
N MET A 118 10.62 5.25 13.93
CA MET A 118 11.83 4.44 14.12
C MET A 118 12.19 4.27 15.61
N ILE A 119 12.00 5.31 16.43
CA ILE A 119 12.25 5.25 17.87
C ILE A 119 11.17 4.44 18.58
N VAL A 120 9.89 4.68 18.25
CA VAL A 120 8.75 3.93 18.83
C VAL A 120 8.83 2.45 18.50
N SER A 121 9.38 2.06 17.34
CA SER A 121 9.58 0.64 17.01
C SER A 121 10.45 -0.11 18.04
N ARG A 122 11.33 0.59 18.78
CA ARG A 122 12.18 0.00 19.83
C ARG A 122 11.43 -0.23 21.15
N THR A 123 10.36 0.52 21.41
CA THR A 123 9.56 0.41 22.64
C THR A 123 8.43 -0.60 22.51
N PHE A 124 8.23 -1.19 21.34
CA PHE A 124 7.14 -2.14 21.05
C PHE A 124 7.04 -3.31 22.02
N LYS A 125 8.16 -3.75 22.62
CA LYS A 125 8.17 -4.80 23.65
C LYS A 125 7.34 -4.44 24.89
N TYR A 126 7.22 -3.16 25.22
CA TYR A 126 6.43 -2.65 26.34
C TYR A 126 4.97 -2.37 25.95
N LEU A 127 4.71 -2.08 24.67
CA LEU A 127 3.35 -1.82 24.17
C LEU A 127 2.51 -3.09 24.00
N ARG A 128 3.10 -4.29 24.10
CA ARG A 128 2.39 -5.57 23.97
C ARG A 128 1.29 -5.78 25.03
N SER A 129 1.32 -5.10 26.17
CA SER A 129 0.22 -5.17 27.14
C SER A 129 -1.01 -4.37 26.71
N VAL A 130 -0.82 -3.32 25.90
CA VAL A 130 -1.88 -2.43 25.41
C VAL A 130 -2.36 -2.85 24.03
N ILE A 131 -1.44 -3.16 23.12
CA ILE A 131 -1.72 -3.64 21.76
C ILE A 131 -1.98 -5.15 21.83
N THR A 132 -3.13 -5.51 22.39
CA THR A 132 -3.60 -6.89 22.38
C THR A 132 -4.00 -7.31 20.96
N PRO A 133 -4.03 -8.62 20.65
CA PRO A 133 -4.49 -9.11 19.35
C PRO A 133 -5.89 -8.61 18.97
N LEU A 134 -6.76 -8.40 19.97
CA LEU A 134 -8.10 -7.85 19.76
C LEU A 134 -8.04 -6.39 19.29
N VAL A 135 -7.23 -5.54 19.94
CA VAL A 135 -7.08 -4.14 19.54
C VAL A 135 -6.49 -4.03 18.14
N SER A 136 -5.44 -4.79 17.85
CA SER A 136 -4.83 -4.81 16.52
C SER A 136 -5.82 -5.29 15.45
N GLY A 137 -6.59 -6.35 15.74
CA GLY A 137 -7.61 -6.88 14.82
C GLY A 137 -8.72 -5.88 14.52
N ILE A 138 -9.22 -5.17 15.53
CA ILE A 138 -10.24 -4.12 15.33
C ILE A 138 -9.69 -2.98 14.47
N VAL A 139 -8.46 -2.52 14.71
CA VAL A 139 -7.84 -1.46 13.90
C VAL A 139 -7.68 -1.90 12.45
N VAL A 140 -7.22 -3.13 12.20
CA VAL A 140 -7.10 -3.68 10.84
C VAL A 140 -8.47 -3.78 10.16
N LEU A 141 -9.51 -4.22 10.89
CA LEU A 141 -10.88 -4.25 10.37
C LEU A 141 -11.37 -2.84 10.00
N LEU A 142 -11.13 -1.84 10.84
CA LEU A 142 -11.53 -0.45 10.57
C LEU A 142 -10.80 0.12 9.34
N ILE A 143 -9.51 -0.19 9.18
CA ILE A 143 -8.77 0.15 7.96
C ILE A 143 -9.46 -0.48 6.75
N GLY A 144 -9.75 -1.79 6.78
CA GLY A 144 -10.47 -2.47 5.70
C GLY A 144 -11.83 -1.86 5.38
N LEU A 145 -12.65 -1.58 6.39
CA LEU A 145 -13.96 -0.95 6.24
C LEU A 145 -13.86 0.45 5.60
N SER A 146 -12.86 1.24 5.98
CA SER A 146 -12.61 2.55 5.36
C SER A 146 -12.26 2.47 3.87
N LEU A 147 -11.73 1.33 3.42
CA LEU A 147 -11.32 1.09 2.04
C LEU A 147 -12.42 0.54 1.15
N ILE A 148 -13.52 0.06 1.72
CA ILE A 148 -14.67 -0.46 0.95
C ILE A 148 -15.15 0.60 -0.04
N LYS A 149 -15.25 1.87 0.38
CA LYS A 149 -15.68 2.96 -0.51
C LYS A 149 -14.77 3.10 -1.73
N VAL A 150 -13.45 3.04 -1.52
CA VAL A 150 -12.47 3.15 -2.60
C VAL A 150 -12.56 1.96 -3.53
N GLY A 151 -12.71 0.75 -2.98
CA GLY A 151 -12.88 -0.48 -3.77
C GLY A 151 -14.15 -0.46 -4.62
N VAL A 152 -15.29 -0.04 -4.07
CA VAL A 152 -16.56 0.09 -4.81
C VAL A 152 -16.43 1.11 -5.94
N VAL A 153 -15.79 2.25 -5.69
CA VAL A 153 -15.56 3.26 -6.73
C VAL A 153 -14.66 2.69 -7.85
N ALA A 154 -13.62 1.93 -7.51
CA ALA A 154 -12.77 1.29 -8.49
C ALA A 154 -13.54 0.25 -9.34
N CYS A 155 -14.34 -0.62 -8.71
CA CYS A 155 -15.18 -1.59 -9.43
C CYS A 155 -16.22 -0.94 -10.34
N GLY A 156 -16.73 0.24 -9.97
CA GLY A 156 -17.67 1.00 -10.79
C GLY A 156 -17.02 1.71 -11.99
N GLY A 157 -15.69 1.71 -12.11
CA GLY A 157 -14.94 2.36 -13.20
C GLY A 157 -14.18 3.61 -12.79
N GLY A 158 -14.07 3.90 -11.50
CA GLY A 158 -13.33 5.04 -10.96
C GLY A 158 -14.11 6.35 -10.95
N TYR A 159 -13.48 7.41 -10.45
CA TYR A 159 -14.08 8.75 -10.36
C TYR A 159 -14.44 9.33 -11.73
N THR A 160 -13.67 9.03 -12.77
CA THR A 160 -13.96 9.45 -14.16
C THR A 160 -15.26 8.84 -14.70
N ALA A 161 -15.60 7.60 -14.32
CA ALA A 161 -16.86 6.98 -14.69
C ALA A 161 -18.06 7.59 -13.95
N MET A 162 -17.85 8.09 -12.72
CA MET A 162 -18.87 8.84 -11.97
C MET A 162 -19.20 10.16 -12.65
N ASP A 163 -18.19 10.92 -13.08
CA ASP A 163 -18.38 12.20 -13.76
C ASP A 163 -19.04 12.03 -15.13
N ASN A 164 -18.74 10.92 -15.83
CA ASN A 164 -19.31 10.60 -17.14
C ASN A 164 -20.65 9.85 -17.09
N GLY A 165 -21.23 9.63 -15.90
CA GLY A 165 -22.50 8.90 -15.73
C GLY A 165 -22.47 7.42 -16.15
N THR A 166 -21.28 6.85 -16.33
CA THR A 166 -21.06 5.43 -16.74
C THR A 166 -20.65 4.54 -15.56
N PHE A 167 -20.81 5.04 -14.35
CA PHE A 167 -20.50 4.32 -13.13
C PHE A 167 -21.31 3.03 -13.02
N GLY A 168 -20.64 1.91 -12.78
CA GLY A 168 -21.28 0.60 -12.73
C GLY A 168 -21.76 0.07 -14.08
N SER A 169 -21.23 0.59 -15.20
CA SER A 169 -21.49 0.00 -16.52
C SER A 169 -21.10 -1.49 -16.54
N LEU A 170 -21.83 -2.29 -17.33
CA LEU A 170 -21.60 -3.73 -17.44
C LEU A 170 -20.16 -4.05 -17.86
N ARG A 171 -19.51 -3.15 -18.61
CA ARG A 171 -18.10 -3.24 -18.98
C ARG A 171 -17.17 -3.10 -17.78
N ASN A 172 -17.38 -2.08 -16.93
CA ASN A 172 -16.51 -1.83 -15.77
C ASN A 172 -16.66 -2.94 -14.73
N ILE A 173 -17.89 -3.38 -14.47
CA ILE A 173 -18.17 -4.52 -13.59
C ILE A 173 -17.57 -5.81 -14.17
N GLY A 174 -17.70 -6.03 -15.49
CA GLY A 174 -17.08 -7.18 -16.16
C GLY A 174 -15.56 -7.21 -16.01
N VAL A 175 -14.89 -6.06 -16.15
CA VAL A 175 -13.44 -5.95 -15.87
C VAL A 175 -13.13 -6.25 -14.41
N ALA A 176 -13.90 -5.72 -13.46
CA ALA A 176 -13.71 -5.97 -12.04
C ALA A 176 -13.84 -7.46 -11.69
N VAL A 177 -14.85 -8.15 -12.24
CA VAL A 177 -15.06 -9.59 -12.05
C VAL A 177 -13.93 -10.41 -12.68
N CYS A 178 -13.49 -10.07 -13.89
CA CYS A 178 -12.35 -10.73 -14.53
C CYS A 178 -11.07 -10.60 -13.69
N VAL A 179 -10.80 -9.41 -13.13
CA VAL A 179 -9.65 -9.20 -12.23
C VAL A 179 -9.79 -10.07 -10.98
N LEU A 180 -10.97 -10.08 -10.35
CA LEU A 180 -11.23 -10.89 -9.16
C LEU A 180 -10.97 -12.39 -9.41
N LEU A 181 -11.44 -12.93 -10.53
CA LEU A 181 -11.21 -14.32 -10.94
C LEU A 181 -9.77 -14.63 -11.34
N SER A 182 -9.01 -13.64 -11.82
CA SER A 182 -7.60 -13.83 -12.18
C SER A 182 -6.65 -13.85 -10.98
N VAL A 183 -7.08 -13.24 -9.88
CA VAL A 183 -6.27 -13.09 -8.66
C VAL A 183 -6.56 -14.21 -7.65
N LEU A 184 -7.81 -14.71 -7.60
CA LEU A 184 -8.23 -15.88 -6.83
C LEU A 184 -7.79 -17.19 -7.49
#